data_AF-A0A2K4XCD4-F1
#
_entry.id   AF-A0A2K4XCD4-F1
#
_cell.length_a   1.000
_cell.length_b   1.000
_cell.length_c   1.000
_cell.angle_alpha   90.00
_cell.angle_beta   90.00
_cell.angle_gamma   90.00
#
_symmetry.space_group_name_H-M   'P 1'
#
loop_
_entity.id
_entity.type
_entity.pdbx_description
1 polymer ?
#
loop_
_entity_poly.entity_id
_entity_poly.type
_entity_poly.pdbx_seq_one_letter_code
_entity_poly.pdbx_strand_id
1 'polypeptide(L)'
;MRSFSSSAKKHLLKYYNHHPKEVGSQLYIRNKQYYDSKGFTSTDCITYALNVMSAAFAEVGNSEAKNTIWKKGHSGIITAQYLVSNLGWETVYINADINHPADGENKHPLAYLQQVKRDGKYYNVPVHHAMTNYRPTDKESAQEQGLWKIYKSRGLKVGPTTLNIVDYNTMRKVPFGFGVSNGGMHTWLFSEGYVYEVHWDGIGASLYEKTPLNLFNWLSGVIIVPKDSSGLLKSLPQVARHLHE
;
A
#
# COMPACT_ATOMS: atom_id res chain seq x y z
N MET A 1 -18.41 0.13 21.28
CA MET A 1 -17.12 -0.57 21.06
C MET A 1 -16.35 0.20 20.00
N ARG A 2 -15.04 0.48 20.18
CA ARG A 2 -14.25 1.19 19.15
C ARG A 2 -14.06 0.28 17.93
N SER A 3 -14.14 0.85 16.73
CA SER A 3 -13.91 0.11 15.48
C SER A 3 -12.41 -0.16 15.28
N PHE A 4 -12.06 -1.23 14.55
CA PHE A 4 -10.67 -1.58 14.25
C PHE A 4 -9.98 -0.41 13.55
N SER A 5 -10.64 0.16 12.55
CA SER A 5 -10.09 1.27 11.76
C SER A 5 -9.76 2.50 12.62
N SER A 6 -10.62 2.86 13.58
CA SER A 6 -10.34 3.99 14.48
C SER A 6 -9.16 3.70 15.42
N SER A 7 -9.06 2.45 15.89
CA SER A 7 -7.96 1.99 16.74
C SER A 7 -6.63 1.98 15.98
N ALA A 8 -6.63 1.45 14.76
CA ALA A 8 -5.47 1.38 13.90
C ALA A 8 -4.97 2.78 13.51
N LYS A 9 -5.86 3.72 13.17
CA LYS A 9 -5.48 5.12 12.92
C LYS A 9 -4.80 5.76 14.15
N LYS A 10 -5.37 5.57 15.34
CA LYS A 10 -4.80 6.07 16.60
C LYS A 10 -3.39 5.50 16.83
N HIS A 11 -3.19 4.21 16.66
CA HIS A 11 -1.87 3.57 16.86
C HIS A 11 -0.88 3.94 15.77
N LEU A 12 -1.31 4.07 14.51
CA LEU A 12 -0.50 4.60 13.40
C LEU A 12 0.11 5.95 13.78
N LEU A 13 -0.74 6.91 14.18
CA LEU A 13 -0.30 8.25 14.56
C LEU A 13 0.56 8.24 15.82
N LYS A 14 0.28 7.36 16.77
CA LYS A 14 1.10 7.21 17.98
C LYS A 14 2.52 6.78 17.62
N TYR A 15 2.67 5.68 16.88
CA TYR A 15 3.97 5.11 16.52
C TYR A 15 4.74 6.00 15.55
N TYR A 16 4.05 6.66 14.60
CA TYR A 16 4.66 7.65 13.71
C TYR A 16 5.30 8.82 14.47
N ASN A 17 4.71 9.26 15.59
CA ASN A 17 5.23 10.40 16.36
C ASN A 17 6.18 10.00 17.51
N HIS A 18 6.31 8.71 17.84
CA HIS A 18 7.04 8.25 19.03
C HIS A 18 7.96 7.07 18.73
N HIS A 19 9.16 7.38 18.26
CA HIS A 19 10.21 6.41 17.89
C HIS A 19 11.64 6.84 18.29
N PRO A 20 11.86 7.39 19.51
CA PRO A 20 13.15 7.99 19.89
C PRO A 20 14.32 6.99 19.99
N LYS A 21 14.03 5.69 20.03
CA LYS A 21 15.01 4.60 20.17
C LYS A 21 14.90 3.57 19.04
N GLU A 22 14.36 3.96 17.91
CA GLU A 22 14.28 3.09 16.74
C GLU A 22 15.27 3.53 15.67
N VAL A 23 15.70 2.57 14.87
CA VAL A 23 16.59 2.76 13.72
C VAL A 23 16.21 1.74 12.65
N GLY A 24 16.33 2.15 11.39
CA GLY A 24 16.04 1.29 10.25
C GLY A 24 16.90 0.03 10.26
N SER A 25 16.32 -1.11 9.86
CA SER A 25 16.94 -2.43 9.98
C SER A 25 18.27 -2.58 9.26
N GLN A 26 18.43 -2.00 8.07
CA GLN A 26 19.69 -2.03 7.33
C GLN A 26 20.76 -1.17 8.00
N LEU A 27 20.38 0.02 8.48
CA LEU A 27 21.31 0.86 9.23
C LEU A 27 21.73 0.20 10.55
N TYR A 28 20.79 -0.45 11.24
CA TYR A 28 21.04 -1.22 12.46
C TYR A 28 22.04 -2.35 12.21
N ILE A 29 21.83 -3.19 11.18
CA ILE A 29 22.72 -4.31 10.84
C ILE A 29 24.14 -3.82 10.56
N ARG A 30 24.30 -2.71 9.83
CA ARG A 30 25.62 -2.15 9.49
C ARG A 30 26.43 -1.71 10.71
N ASN A 31 25.77 -1.25 11.78
CA ASN A 31 26.42 -0.70 12.99
C ASN A 31 25.85 -1.30 14.29
N LYS A 32 25.61 -2.62 14.30
CA LYS A 32 24.84 -3.29 15.36
C LYS A 32 25.35 -3.00 16.77
N GLN A 33 26.66 -3.14 17.00
CA GLN A 33 27.29 -2.96 18.31
C GLN A 33 27.06 -1.54 18.86
N TYR A 34 27.15 -0.52 18.00
CA TYR A 34 26.89 0.86 18.38
C TYR A 34 25.43 1.06 18.82
N TYR A 35 24.48 0.57 18.02
CA TYR A 35 23.06 0.72 18.33
C TYR A 35 22.63 -0.08 19.56
N ASP A 36 23.16 -1.29 19.74
CA ASP A 36 22.98 -2.09 20.95
C ASP A 36 23.45 -1.32 22.19
N SER A 37 24.67 -0.79 22.17
CA SER A 37 25.24 -0.04 23.30
C SER A 37 24.42 1.20 23.69
N LYS A 38 23.60 1.72 22.78
CA LYS A 38 22.74 2.90 22.99
C LYS A 38 21.27 2.56 23.23
N GLY A 39 20.94 1.27 23.30
CA GLY A 39 19.59 0.76 23.53
C GLY A 39 18.62 1.06 22.39
N PHE A 40 19.12 1.08 21.15
CA PHE A 40 18.28 1.21 19.97
C PHE A 40 17.70 -0.14 19.54
N THR A 41 16.48 -0.13 19.01
CA THR A 41 15.81 -1.28 18.41
C THR A 41 15.70 -1.12 16.90
N SER A 42 15.91 -2.23 16.18
CA SER A 42 15.69 -2.30 14.73
C SER A 42 14.21 -2.23 14.40
N THR A 43 13.85 -1.47 13.36
CA THR A 43 12.51 -1.45 12.76
C THR A 43 12.59 -1.40 11.23
N ASP A 44 11.51 -1.76 10.56
CA ASP A 44 11.36 -1.69 9.12
C ASP A 44 9.87 -1.54 8.74
N CYS A 45 9.61 -1.48 7.43
CA CYS A 45 8.28 -1.20 6.91
C CYS A 45 7.25 -2.27 7.31
N ILE A 46 7.66 -3.54 7.45
CA ILE A 46 6.75 -4.62 7.86
C ILE A 46 6.56 -4.63 9.38
N THR A 47 7.62 -4.45 10.16
CA THR A 47 7.58 -4.38 11.63
C THR A 47 6.68 -3.24 12.10
N TYR A 48 6.80 -2.06 11.48
CA TYR A 48 5.94 -0.93 11.78
C TYR A 48 4.46 -1.22 11.51
N ALA A 49 4.15 -1.76 10.33
CA ALA A 49 2.78 -2.11 9.96
C ALA A 49 2.17 -3.15 10.92
N LEU A 50 2.94 -4.17 11.29
CA LEU A 50 2.51 -5.21 12.23
C LEU A 50 2.33 -4.66 13.65
N ASN A 51 3.20 -3.77 14.13
CA ASN A 51 3.02 -3.12 15.44
C ASN A 51 1.69 -2.35 15.51
N VAL A 52 1.39 -1.54 14.50
CA VAL A 52 0.13 -0.79 14.40
C VAL A 52 -1.08 -1.73 14.40
N MET A 53 -1.09 -2.72 13.50
CA MET A 53 -2.22 -3.65 13.38
C MET A 53 -2.36 -4.54 14.63
N SER A 54 -1.27 -4.96 15.24
CA SER A 54 -1.26 -5.79 16.45
C SER A 54 -1.86 -5.05 17.63
N ALA A 55 -1.49 -3.77 17.83
CA ALA A 55 -2.08 -2.92 18.85
C ALA A 55 -3.58 -2.68 18.60
N ALA A 56 -3.97 -2.48 17.33
CA ALA A 56 -5.36 -2.30 16.95
C ALA A 56 -6.22 -3.55 17.21
N PHE A 57 -5.74 -4.73 16.81
CA PHE A 57 -6.40 -6.01 17.06
C PHE A 57 -6.55 -6.30 18.57
N ALA A 58 -5.51 -6.00 19.36
CA ALA A 58 -5.57 -6.14 20.80
C ALA A 58 -6.65 -5.23 21.42
N GLU A 59 -6.74 -3.97 21.00
CA GLU A 59 -7.71 -3.00 21.52
C GLU A 59 -9.17 -3.39 21.17
N VAL A 60 -9.40 -4.10 20.06
CA VAL A 60 -10.73 -4.63 19.70
C VAL A 60 -10.97 -6.07 20.17
N GLY A 61 -10.07 -6.63 20.99
CA GLY A 61 -10.23 -7.97 21.57
C GLY A 61 -10.01 -9.14 20.61
N ASN A 62 -9.39 -8.92 19.44
CA ASN A 62 -9.11 -9.98 18.46
C ASN A 62 -7.67 -10.51 18.59
N SER A 63 -7.42 -11.23 19.67
CA SER A 63 -6.10 -11.82 19.97
C SER A 63 -5.63 -12.84 18.92
N GLU A 64 -6.55 -13.54 18.27
CA GLU A 64 -6.22 -14.49 17.20
C GLU A 64 -5.61 -13.79 15.99
N ALA A 65 -6.28 -12.74 15.48
CA ALA A 65 -5.76 -11.96 14.36
C ALA A 65 -4.44 -11.28 14.71
N LYS A 66 -4.34 -10.72 15.93
CA LYS A 66 -3.11 -10.15 16.48
C LYS A 66 -1.92 -11.11 16.34
N ASN A 67 -2.09 -12.36 16.76
CA ASN A 67 -1.02 -13.36 16.71
C ASN A 67 -0.76 -13.85 15.28
N THR A 68 -1.81 -13.97 14.47
CA THR A 68 -1.71 -14.50 13.12
C THR A 68 -0.97 -13.57 12.17
N ILE A 69 -1.17 -12.26 12.27
CA ILE A 69 -0.44 -11.30 11.43
C ILE A 69 1.07 -11.35 11.68
N TRP A 70 1.51 -11.59 12.92
CA TRP A 70 2.95 -11.75 13.22
C TRP A 70 3.53 -13.03 12.62
N LYS A 71 2.79 -14.14 12.65
CA LYS A 71 3.22 -15.40 11.99
C LYS A 71 3.35 -15.25 10.48
N LYS A 72 2.50 -14.41 9.87
CA LYS A 72 2.49 -14.12 8.42
C LYS A 72 3.37 -12.93 8.04
N GLY A 73 3.88 -12.21 9.04
CA GLY A 73 4.60 -10.95 8.95
C GLY A 73 5.99 -11.01 8.32
N HIS A 74 6.41 -12.17 7.80
CA HIS A 74 7.60 -12.28 6.96
C HIS A 74 7.33 -11.88 5.51
N SER A 75 6.05 -11.67 5.14
CA SER A 75 5.65 -11.28 3.79
C SER A 75 4.41 -10.39 3.80
N GLY A 76 4.52 -9.21 3.20
CA GLY A 76 3.40 -8.28 3.05
C GLY A 76 2.25 -8.90 2.26
N ILE A 77 2.54 -9.66 1.21
CA ILE A 77 1.50 -10.29 0.38
C ILE A 77 0.73 -11.38 1.13
N ILE A 78 1.41 -12.20 1.92
CA ILE A 78 0.75 -13.26 2.73
C ILE A 78 -0.10 -12.63 3.83
N THR A 79 0.37 -11.54 4.42
CA THR A 79 -0.42 -10.75 5.38
C THR A 79 -1.65 -10.17 4.71
N ALA A 80 -1.52 -9.54 3.55
CA ALA A 80 -2.65 -9.02 2.76
C ALA A 80 -3.68 -10.11 2.43
N GLN A 81 -3.25 -11.28 1.96
CA GLN A 81 -4.14 -12.41 1.68
C GLN A 81 -4.95 -12.82 2.90
N TYR A 82 -4.32 -12.89 4.08
CA TYR A 82 -5.02 -13.23 5.32
C TYR A 82 -6.07 -12.19 5.69
N LEU A 83 -5.73 -10.89 5.62
CA LEU A 83 -6.68 -9.82 5.91
C LEU A 83 -7.91 -9.91 5.00
N VAL A 84 -7.71 -10.21 3.72
CA VAL A 84 -8.81 -10.33 2.75
C VAL A 84 -9.61 -11.61 2.96
N SER A 85 -8.96 -12.77 2.89
CA SER A 85 -9.64 -14.07 2.84
C SER A 85 -10.20 -14.51 4.19
N ASN A 86 -9.58 -14.11 5.30
CA ASN A 86 -9.98 -14.57 6.64
C ASN A 86 -10.70 -13.48 7.45
N LEU A 87 -10.39 -12.21 7.24
CA LEU A 87 -11.04 -11.11 7.96
C LEU A 87 -12.09 -10.36 7.13
N GLY A 88 -12.24 -10.71 5.84
CA GLY A 88 -13.21 -10.10 4.94
C GLY A 88 -12.91 -8.62 4.67
N TRP A 89 -11.65 -8.23 4.70
CA TRP A 89 -11.24 -6.88 4.31
C TRP A 89 -11.32 -6.72 2.80
N GLU A 90 -11.64 -5.51 2.35
CA GLU A 90 -11.74 -5.21 0.91
C GLU A 90 -10.43 -4.61 0.40
N THR A 91 -10.21 -4.68 -0.91
CA THR A 91 -8.95 -4.27 -1.53
C THR A 91 -9.18 -3.27 -2.64
N VAL A 92 -8.33 -2.25 -2.67
CA VAL A 92 -8.30 -1.24 -3.71
C VAL A 92 -6.95 -1.32 -4.39
N TYR A 93 -6.93 -1.75 -5.65
CA TYR A 93 -5.74 -1.60 -6.47
C TYR A 93 -5.52 -0.12 -6.78
N ILE A 94 -4.29 0.34 -6.59
CA ILE A 94 -3.90 1.71 -6.92
C ILE A 94 -2.91 1.70 -8.07
N ASN A 95 -3.07 2.66 -9.00
CA ASN A 95 -2.06 2.97 -9.99
C ASN A 95 -2.14 4.45 -10.39
N ALA A 96 -1.03 5.18 -10.20
CA ALA A 96 -0.96 6.62 -10.44
C ALA A 96 -1.33 6.99 -11.89
N ASP A 97 -0.79 6.26 -12.86
CA ASP A 97 -1.08 6.39 -14.29
C ASP A 97 -0.85 5.03 -14.98
N ILE A 98 -1.92 4.38 -15.41
CA ILE A 98 -1.85 3.03 -16.00
C ILE A 98 -1.24 3.00 -17.41
N ASN A 99 -1.15 4.15 -18.07
CA ASN A 99 -0.65 4.24 -19.44
C ASN A 99 0.78 4.82 -19.47
N HIS A 100 1.07 5.78 -18.60
CA HIS A 100 2.33 6.53 -18.58
C HIS A 100 2.91 6.57 -17.16
N PRO A 101 3.46 5.44 -16.66
CA PRO A 101 4.06 5.42 -15.33
C PRO A 101 5.25 6.38 -15.29
N ALA A 102 5.36 7.18 -14.23
CA ALA A 102 6.35 8.25 -14.13
C ALA A 102 7.82 7.77 -14.15
N ASP A 103 8.07 6.50 -13.82
CA ASP A 103 9.40 5.86 -13.91
C ASP A 103 9.66 5.20 -15.27
N GLY A 104 8.68 5.23 -16.18
CA GLY A 104 8.73 4.58 -17.48
C GLY A 104 8.73 3.06 -17.45
N GLU A 105 8.51 2.42 -16.29
CA GLU A 105 8.57 0.97 -16.17
C GLU A 105 7.26 0.28 -16.53
N ASN A 106 7.35 -0.75 -17.38
CA ASN A 106 6.20 -1.55 -17.81
C ASN A 106 5.54 -2.37 -16.69
N LYS A 107 6.18 -2.54 -15.54
CA LYS A 107 5.64 -3.34 -14.43
C LYS A 107 4.29 -2.81 -13.95
N HIS A 108 4.07 -1.49 -13.91
CA HIS A 108 2.82 -0.92 -13.39
C HIS A 108 1.65 -1.12 -14.35
N PRO A 109 1.78 -0.76 -15.65
CA PRO A 109 0.73 -1.06 -16.63
C PRO A 109 0.45 -2.56 -16.77
N LEU A 110 1.49 -3.41 -16.76
CA LEU A 110 1.31 -4.86 -16.87
C LEU A 110 0.62 -5.45 -15.63
N ALA A 111 0.94 -4.98 -14.43
CA ALA A 111 0.23 -5.39 -13.22
C ALA A 111 -1.27 -5.06 -13.32
N TYR A 112 -1.63 -3.87 -13.83
CA TYR A 112 -3.03 -3.52 -14.04
C TYR A 112 -3.69 -4.39 -15.11
N LEU A 113 -3.12 -4.47 -16.31
CA LEU A 113 -3.76 -5.13 -17.44
C LEU A 113 -3.83 -6.65 -17.30
N GLN A 114 -2.73 -7.28 -16.87
CA GLN A 114 -2.60 -8.74 -16.87
C GLN A 114 -3.05 -9.37 -15.56
N GLN A 115 -2.98 -8.67 -14.44
CA GLN A 115 -3.36 -9.25 -13.13
C GLN A 115 -4.70 -8.68 -12.68
N VAL A 116 -4.81 -7.36 -12.57
CA VAL A 116 -6.00 -6.76 -11.95
C VAL A 116 -7.20 -6.84 -12.88
N LYS A 117 -7.06 -6.34 -14.11
CA LYS A 117 -8.16 -6.28 -15.07
C LYS A 117 -8.54 -7.66 -15.62
N ARG A 118 -7.55 -8.51 -15.90
CA ARG A 118 -7.77 -9.85 -16.45
C ARG A 118 -8.09 -10.89 -15.37
N ASP A 119 -7.29 -10.95 -14.30
CA ASP A 119 -7.38 -12.06 -13.34
C ASP A 119 -8.14 -11.66 -12.05
N GLY A 120 -8.52 -10.39 -11.90
CA GLY A 120 -9.16 -9.86 -10.70
C GLY A 120 -8.24 -9.87 -9.47
N LYS A 121 -6.92 -9.90 -9.66
CA LYS A 121 -5.93 -10.09 -8.58
C LYS A 121 -4.73 -9.17 -8.74
N TYR A 122 -4.06 -8.86 -7.63
CA TYR A 122 -2.72 -8.29 -7.63
C TYR A 122 -1.80 -9.31 -6.98
N TYR A 123 -0.95 -9.95 -7.80
CA TYR A 123 -0.31 -11.21 -7.47
C TYR A 123 -1.36 -12.23 -7.01
N ASN A 124 -1.29 -12.67 -5.76
CA ASN A 124 -2.23 -13.65 -5.21
C ASN A 124 -3.27 -13.04 -4.26
N VAL A 125 -3.43 -11.71 -4.27
CA VAL A 125 -4.44 -10.99 -3.46
C VAL A 125 -5.64 -10.64 -4.35
N PRO A 126 -6.86 -11.09 -4.03
CA PRO A 126 -8.08 -10.66 -4.73
C PRO A 126 -8.23 -9.14 -4.70
N VAL A 127 -8.59 -8.54 -5.83
CA VAL A 127 -8.86 -7.10 -5.96
C VAL A 127 -10.36 -6.87 -6.05
N HIS A 128 -10.90 -6.01 -5.19
CA HIS A 128 -12.33 -5.66 -5.17
C HIS A 128 -12.62 -4.41 -5.99
N HIS A 129 -11.78 -3.39 -5.81
CA HIS A 129 -11.93 -2.08 -6.42
C HIS A 129 -10.61 -1.63 -7.07
N ALA A 130 -10.69 -0.68 -8.00
CA ALA A 130 -9.52 -0.04 -8.57
C ALA A 130 -9.64 1.48 -8.53
N MET A 131 -8.58 2.14 -8.07
CA MET A 131 -8.36 3.58 -8.19
C MET A 131 -7.14 3.80 -9.08
N THR A 132 -7.39 4.13 -10.33
CA THR A 132 -6.35 4.36 -11.34
C THR A 132 -6.35 5.81 -11.78
N ASN A 133 -5.22 6.27 -12.34
CA ASN A 133 -5.11 7.56 -13.02
C ASN A 133 -5.33 8.77 -12.10
N TYR A 134 -5.02 8.62 -10.80
CA TYR A 134 -5.14 9.70 -9.81
C TYR A 134 -3.94 10.67 -9.82
N ARG A 135 -2.90 10.35 -10.61
CA ARG A 135 -1.75 11.23 -10.91
C ARG A 135 -1.22 10.92 -12.31
N PRO A 136 -1.91 11.40 -13.36
CA PRO A 136 -1.41 11.32 -14.72
C PRO A 136 -0.06 12.00 -14.86
N THR A 137 0.82 11.40 -15.67
CA THR A 137 2.11 12.01 -16.01
C THR A 137 1.89 13.04 -17.12
N ASP A 138 2.66 14.14 -17.11
CA ASP A 138 2.50 15.22 -18.09
C ASP A 138 2.71 14.72 -19.53
N LYS A 139 1.94 15.31 -20.46
CA LYS A 139 1.83 14.84 -21.87
C LYS A 139 3.17 14.82 -22.62
N GLU A 140 4.12 15.67 -22.25
CA GLU A 140 5.44 15.72 -22.89
C GLU A 140 6.34 14.56 -22.43
N SER A 141 6.34 14.24 -21.14
CA SER A 141 7.03 13.06 -20.59
C SER A 141 6.39 11.72 -21.00
N ALA A 142 5.08 11.70 -21.26
CA ALA A 142 4.32 10.52 -21.63
C ALA A 142 4.69 9.94 -23.01
N GLN A 143 5.21 10.75 -23.93
CA GLN A 143 5.46 10.36 -25.32
C GLN A 143 6.64 9.39 -25.51
N GLU A 144 7.35 9.02 -24.44
CA GLU A 144 8.53 8.14 -24.53
C GLU A 144 8.65 7.08 -23.42
N GLN A 145 7.59 6.80 -22.65
CA GLN A 145 7.67 5.97 -21.44
C GLN A 145 6.77 4.72 -21.46
N GLY A 146 7.26 3.58 -20.94
CA GLY A 146 6.45 2.38 -20.70
C GLY A 146 5.84 1.71 -21.95
N LEU A 147 4.61 1.20 -21.80
CA LEU A 147 3.90 0.40 -22.81
C LEU A 147 3.61 1.21 -24.07
N TRP A 148 3.69 2.54 -23.99
CA TRP A 148 3.58 3.45 -25.12
C TRP A 148 4.48 3.04 -26.28
N LYS A 149 5.73 2.66 -26.04
CA LYS A 149 6.65 2.20 -27.11
C LYS A 149 6.12 0.96 -27.82
N ILE A 150 5.53 0.03 -27.05
CA ILE A 150 4.94 -1.22 -27.57
C ILE A 150 3.63 -0.94 -28.32
N TYR A 151 2.79 -0.04 -27.79
CA TYR A 151 1.56 0.35 -28.45
C TYR A 151 1.83 1.10 -29.75
N LYS A 152 2.76 2.05 -29.74
CA LYS A 152 3.21 2.81 -30.92
C LYS A 152 3.80 1.90 -31.99
N SER A 153 4.65 0.92 -31.63
CA SER A 153 5.21 -0.03 -32.60
C SER A 153 4.16 -0.93 -33.25
N ARG A 154 3.00 -1.09 -32.61
CA ARG A 154 1.83 -1.82 -33.14
C ARG A 154 0.78 -0.90 -33.79
N GLY A 155 1.07 0.38 -33.98
CA GLY A 155 0.13 1.36 -34.55
C GLY A 155 -1.05 1.72 -33.65
N LEU A 156 -1.01 1.36 -32.36
CA LEU A 156 -2.05 1.66 -31.38
C LEU A 156 -1.83 3.06 -30.81
N LYS A 157 -2.88 3.89 -30.84
CA LYS A 157 -2.89 5.22 -30.24
C LYS A 157 -3.31 5.14 -28.77
N VAL A 158 -2.39 5.44 -27.86
CA VAL A 158 -2.71 5.72 -26.45
C VAL A 158 -2.74 7.24 -26.25
N GLY A 159 -3.93 7.78 -25.95
CA GLY A 159 -4.07 9.20 -25.67
C GLY A 159 -3.56 9.57 -24.26
N PRO A 160 -3.49 10.87 -23.94
CA PRO A 160 -3.25 11.33 -22.59
C PRO A 160 -4.18 10.67 -21.57
N THR A 161 -3.64 10.36 -20.39
CA THR A 161 -4.44 9.82 -19.28
C THR A 161 -5.29 10.94 -18.67
N THR A 162 -6.59 10.67 -18.48
CA THR A 162 -7.51 11.60 -17.80
C THR A 162 -7.38 11.45 -16.29
N LEU A 163 -7.23 12.58 -15.57
CA LEU A 163 -7.16 12.60 -14.11
C LEU A 163 -8.46 12.09 -13.49
N ASN A 164 -8.34 11.08 -12.63
CA ASN A 164 -9.43 10.56 -11.82
C ASN A 164 -9.32 11.07 -10.38
N ILE A 165 -9.84 12.29 -10.16
CA ILE A 165 -9.83 12.93 -8.85
C ILE A 165 -10.94 12.41 -7.92
N VAL A 166 -12.03 11.86 -8.48
CA VAL A 166 -13.20 11.40 -7.71
C VAL A 166 -12.83 10.21 -6.83
N ASP A 167 -12.20 9.19 -7.42
CA ASP A 167 -11.79 8.00 -6.67
C ASP A 167 -10.70 8.34 -5.65
N TYR A 168 -9.80 9.24 -5.99
CA TYR A 168 -8.79 9.77 -5.06
C TYR A 168 -9.45 10.42 -3.83
N ASN A 169 -10.45 11.28 -4.05
CA ASN A 169 -11.19 11.92 -2.97
C ASN A 169 -11.99 10.93 -2.12
N THR A 170 -12.46 9.82 -2.69
CA THR A 170 -13.07 8.72 -1.92
C THR A 170 -12.04 8.07 -1.00
N MET A 171 -10.84 7.75 -1.52
CA MET A 171 -9.79 7.14 -0.71
C MET A 171 -9.29 8.05 0.42
N ARG A 172 -9.34 9.38 0.25
CA ARG A 172 -9.00 10.34 1.32
C ARG A 172 -9.92 10.27 2.54
N LYS A 173 -11.07 9.59 2.46
CA LYS A 173 -12.00 9.40 3.58
C LYS A 173 -11.71 8.12 4.37
N VAL A 174 -10.87 7.21 3.85
CA VAL A 174 -10.60 5.93 4.50
C VAL A 174 -9.67 6.15 5.69
N PRO A 175 -10.09 5.79 6.92
CA PRO A 175 -9.34 6.10 8.14
C PRO A 175 -8.07 5.27 8.30
N PHE A 176 -8.05 4.05 7.76
CA PHE A 176 -6.89 3.15 7.85
C PHE A 176 -6.88 2.15 6.68
N GLY A 177 -5.69 1.81 6.20
CA GLY A 177 -5.47 0.68 5.30
C GLY A 177 -4.06 0.11 5.47
N PHE A 178 -3.92 -1.17 5.15
CA PHE A 178 -2.63 -1.85 5.01
C PHE A 178 -2.25 -1.82 3.54
N GLY A 179 -1.08 -1.30 3.19
CA GLY A 179 -0.63 -1.14 1.81
C GLY A 179 0.48 -2.11 1.47
N VAL A 180 0.45 -2.65 0.25
CA VAL A 180 1.58 -3.40 -0.31
C VAL A 180 1.86 -2.96 -1.74
N SER A 181 3.14 -2.87 -2.05
CA SER A 181 3.66 -2.54 -3.38
C SER A 181 4.74 -3.55 -3.79
N ASN A 182 5.04 -3.60 -5.09
CA ASN A 182 6.07 -4.46 -5.67
C ASN A 182 5.98 -5.93 -5.21
N GLY A 183 4.79 -6.53 -5.34
CA GLY A 183 4.56 -7.94 -4.96
C GLY A 183 4.63 -8.22 -3.46
N GLY A 184 4.53 -7.20 -2.61
CA GLY A 184 4.62 -7.34 -1.15
C GLY A 184 6.05 -7.23 -0.61
N MET A 185 7.02 -6.90 -1.46
CA MET A 185 8.38 -6.54 -1.02
C MET A 185 8.41 -5.23 -0.25
N HIS A 186 7.46 -4.34 -0.53
CA HIS A 186 7.29 -3.12 0.23
C HIS A 186 5.91 -3.06 0.87
N THR A 187 5.89 -2.76 2.16
CA THR A 187 4.68 -2.66 2.98
C THR A 187 4.60 -1.26 3.55
N TRP A 188 3.40 -0.71 3.67
CA TRP A 188 3.18 0.64 4.18
C TRP A 188 1.80 0.74 4.80
N LEU A 189 1.52 1.84 5.49
CA LEU A 189 0.21 2.09 6.06
C LEU A 189 -0.46 3.28 5.36
N PHE A 190 -1.78 3.21 5.24
CA PHE A 190 -2.59 4.26 4.63
C PHE A 190 -3.49 4.89 5.67
N SER A 191 -3.64 6.22 5.63
CA SER A 191 -4.70 6.92 6.35
C SER A 191 -5.00 8.25 5.66
N GLU A 192 -6.27 8.45 5.30
CA GLU A 192 -6.83 9.74 4.87
C GLU A 192 -6.08 10.41 3.71
N GLY A 193 -5.62 9.60 2.75
CA GLY A 193 -4.89 10.09 1.58
C GLY A 193 -3.38 10.16 1.74
N TYR A 194 -2.86 9.74 2.89
CA TYR A 194 -1.42 9.70 3.16
C TYR A 194 -0.94 8.25 3.32
N VAL A 195 0.27 8.02 2.82
CA VAL A 195 1.09 6.85 3.03
C VAL A 195 2.02 7.15 4.21
N TYR A 196 2.16 6.18 5.11
CA TYR A 196 3.08 6.21 6.23
C TYR A 196 4.08 5.06 6.08
N GLU A 197 5.36 5.40 6.06
CA GLU A 197 6.45 4.48 5.73
C GLU A 197 7.55 4.51 6.79
N VAL A 198 8.38 3.47 6.75
CA VAL A 198 9.64 3.40 7.50
C VAL A 198 10.78 3.17 6.53
N HIS A 199 11.82 3.98 6.64
CA HIS A 199 13.06 3.82 5.90
C HIS A 199 13.99 2.88 6.66
N TRP A 200 14.24 1.72 6.09
CA TRP A 200 15.19 0.71 6.59
C TRP A 200 16.64 1.21 6.79
N ASP A 201 17.00 2.37 6.26
CA ASP A 201 18.31 3.02 6.38
C ASP A 201 18.25 4.36 7.12
N GLY A 202 17.10 4.73 7.68
CA GLY A 202 16.87 5.97 8.41
C GLY A 202 17.06 5.86 9.92
N ILE A 203 17.13 7.02 10.59
CA ILE A 203 17.12 7.16 12.06
C ILE A 203 16.60 8.57 12.42
N GLY A 204 15.96 8.69 13.58
CA GLY A 204 15.43 9.98 14.02
C GLY A 204 14.39 10.52 13.05
N ALA A 205 14.55 11.75 12.56
CA ALA A 205 13.59 12.40 11.67
C ALA A 205 13.49 11.76 10.27
N SER A 206 14.52 11.02 9.82
CA SER A 206 14.49 10.34 8.51
C SER A 206 13.97 8.90 8.58
N LEU A 207 13.63 8.39 9.77
CA LEU A 207 13.19 7.01 9.93
C LEU A 207 11.76 6.81 9.44
N TYR A 208 10.87 7.75 9.72
CA TYR A 208 9.45 7.68 9.41
C TYR A 208 9.07 8.78 8.43
N GLU A 209 8.28 8.44 7.41
CA GLU A 209 7.81 9.39 6.40
C GLU A 209 6.28 9.37 6.31
N LYS A 210 5.71 10.55 6.05
CA LYS A 210 4.30 10.74 5.71
C LYS A 210 4.21 11.42 4.36
N THR A 211 3.71 10.69 3.37
CA THR A 211 3.69 11.14 1.98
C THR A 211 2.26 11.16 1.46
N PRO A 212 1.78 12.25 0.84
CA PRO A 212 0.51 12.22 0.12
C PRO A 212 0.51 11.06 -0.89
N LEU A 213 -0.58 10.32 -1.02
CA LEU A 213 -0.62 9.15 -1.92
C LEU A 213 -0.37 9.54 -3.39
N ASN A 214 -0.78 10.73 -3.80
CA ASN A 214 -0.44 11.30 -5.11
C ASN A 214 1.02 11.78 -5.22
N LEU A 215 1.86 11.61 -4.21
CA LEU A 215 3.31 11.83 -4.25
C LEU A 215 4.08 10.54 -3.96
N PHE A 216 3.39 9.43 -3.74
CA PHE A 216 3.99 8.14 -3.42
C PHE A 216 4.76 7.55 -4.61
N ASN A 217 5.96 7.01 -4.33
CA ASN A 217 6.93 6.65 -5.37
C ASN A 217 6.78 5.23 -5.92
N TRP A 218 6.06 4.34 -5.25
CA TRP A 218 5.91 2.96 -5.73
C TRP A 218 4.92 2.80 -6.90
N LEU A 219 4.22 3.87 -7.27
CA LEU A 219 3.31 4.07 -8.42
C LEU A 219 2.10 3.12 -8.53
N SER A 220 2.21 1.86 -8.12
CA SER A 220 1.13 0.90 -8.03
C SER A 220 1.26 -0.06 -6.83
N GLY A 221 0.13 -0.66 -6.46
CA GLY A 221 0.02 -1.54 -5.30
C GLY A 221 -1.43 -1.84 -4.96
N VAL A 222 -1.68 -2.40 -3.78
CA VAL A 222 -3.03 -2.55 -3.23
C VAL A 222 -3.10 -1.98 -1.83
N ILE A 223 -4.22 -1.33 -1.52
CA ILE A 223 -4.62 -0.92 -0.18
C ILE A 223 -5.70 -1.88 0.30
N ILE A 224 -5.44 -2.57 1.40
CA ILE A 224 -6.38 -3.47 2.06
C ILE A 224 -7.08 -2.66 3.15
N VAL A 225 -8.38 -2.44 2.97
CA VAL A 225 -9.23 -1.60 3.81
C VAL A 225 -10.03 -2.49 4.78
N PRO A 226 -9.98 -2.21 6.09
CA PRO A 226 -10.73 -2.99 7.07
C PRO A 226 -12.23 -3.05 6.80
N LYS A 227 -12.84 -4.19 7.14
CA LYS A 227 -14.26 -4.47 6.94
C LYS A 227 -15.20 -3.40 7.52
N ASP A 228 -14.83 -2.81 8.66
CA ASP A 228 -15.61 -1.73 9.30
C ASP A 228 -15.54 -0.39 8.55
N SER A 229 -14.64 -0.24 7.57
CA SER A 229 -14.52 0.92 6.68
C SER A 229 -14.83 0.62 5.22
N SER A 230 -15.09 -0.63 4.84
CA SER A 230 -15.24 -1.02 3.43
C SER A 230 -16.47 -0.38 2.76
N GLY A 231 -17.49 -0.02 3.54
CA GLY A 231 -18.65 0.74 3.06
C GLY A 231 -18.31 2.10 2.43
N LEU A 232 -17.12 2.66 2.71
CA LEU A 232 -16.63 3.88 2.08
C LEU A 232 -16.18 3.68 0.62
N LEU A 233 -15.97 2.44 0.20
CA LEU A 233 -15.45 2.09 -1.12
C LEU A 233 -16.54 1.93 -2.18
N LYS A 234 -17.82 2.02 -1.80
CA LYS A 234 -18.96 1.74 -2.68
C LYS A 234 -19.00 2.58 -3.97
N SER A 235 -18.38 3.75 -3.98
CA SER A 235 -18.32 4.62 -5.16
C SER A 235 -17.17 4.27 -6.11
N LEU A 236 -16.22 3.42 -5.68
CA LEU A 236 -15.08 3.06 -6.51
C LEU A 236 -15.49 2.06 -7.59
N PRO A 237 -14.83 2.09 -8.76
CA PRO A 237 -14.99 1.07 -9.79
C PRO A 237 -14.68 -0.32 -9.24
N GLN A 238 -15.65 -1.23 -9.36
CA GLN A 238 -15.44 -2.64 -9.04
C GLN A 238 -14.58 -3.31 -10.11
N VAL A 239 -13.65 -4.17 -9.66
CA VAL A 239 -12.92 -5.05 -10.55
C VAL A 239 -13.78 -6.28 -10.81
N ALA A 240 -14.08 -6.55 -12.08
CA ALA A 240 -14.86 -7.70 -12.48
C ALA A 240 -14.17 -8.98 -11.97
N ARG A 241 -14.87 -9.76 -11.17
CA ARG A 241 -14.40 -11.11 -10.82
C ARG A 241 -14.70 -12.00 -12.02
N HIS A 242 -13.68 -12.37 -12.77
CA HIS A 242 -13.80 -13.54 -13.63
C HIS A 242 -13.87 -14.75 -12.69
N LEU A 243 -15.09 -15.24 -12.50
CA LEU A 243 -15.35 -16.56 -11.95
C LEU A 243 -14.75 -17.54 -12.95
N HIS A 244 -13.47 -17.84 -12.81
CA HIS A 244 -12.93 -19.07 -13.36
C HIS A 244 -13.47 -20.19 -12.49
N GLU A 245 -14.66 -20.67 -12.86
CA GLU A 245 -15.14 -22.03 -12.55
C GLU A 245 -14.20 -23.06 -13.17
#